data_AF-Q2L3T6-F1
#
_entry.id   AF-Q2L3T6-F1
#
_cell.length_a   1.000
_cell.length_b   1.000
_cell.length_c   1.000
_cell.angle_alpha   90.00
_cell.angle_beta   90.00
_cell.angle_gamma   90.00
#
_symmetry.space_group_name_H-M   'P 1'
#
loop_
_entity.id
_entity.type
_entity.pdbx_description
1 polymer ?
#
loop_
_entity_poly.entity_id
_entity_poly.type
_entity_poly.pdbx_seq_one_letter_code
_entity_poly.pdbx_strand_id
1 'polypeptide(L)' 'AWPAASYGRYRTRVELPENVEVERIAAEVRDGVLYLNIPKVSPSGGKVLSIQVQ' A
#
# COMPACT_ATOMS: atom_id res chain seq x y z
N ALA A 1 8.94 -1.02 -23.62
CA ALA A 1 8.59 0.30 -23.09
C ALA A 1 7.08 0.38 -22.94
N TRP A 2 6.55 0.82 -21.80
CA TRP A 2 5.12 1.11 -21.67
C TRP A 2 4.77 2.24 -22.65
N PRO A 3 3.76 2.10 -23.53
CA PRO A 3 3.48 3.11 -24.54
C PRO A 3 2.96 4.41 -23.89
N ALA A 4 3.34 5.55 -24.46
CA ALA A 4 2.92 6.86 -23.97
C ALA A 4 1.44 7.13 -24.25
N ALA A 5 0.72 7.35 -23.14
CA ALA A 5 -0.36 8.32 -22.95
C ALA A 5 -1.72 8.10 -23.66
N SER A 6 -2.56 7.25 -23.07
CA SER A 6 -3.95 7.66 -22.84
C SER A 6 -4.01 8.39 -21.49
N TYR A 7 -4.24 9.71 -21.50
CA TYR A 7 -4.54 10.45 -20.27
C TYR A 7 -6.04 10.37 -20.00
N GLY A 8 -6.42 10.34 -18.73
CA GLY A 8 -7.81 10.22 -18.32
C GLY A 8 -7.93 10.33 -16.82
N ARG A 9 -9.16 10.45 -16.33
CA ARG A 9 -9.41 10.48 -14.89
C ARG A 9 -9.31 9.06 -14.33
N TYR A 10 -8.32 8.82 -13.48
CA TYR A 10 -8.22 7.59 -12.70
C TYR A 10 -8.85 7.77 -11.31
N ARG A 11 -9.64 6.78 -10.87
CA ARG A 11 -10.22 6.75 -9.52
C ARG A 11 -10.26 5.30 -9.05
N THR A 12 -9.54 5.01 -7.97
CA THR A 12 -9.55 3.72 -7.29
C THR A 12 -10.00 3.88 -5.84
N ARG A 13 -10.53 2.82 -5.26
CA ARG A 13 -10.89 2.73 -3.85
C ARG A 13 -10.37 1.40 -3.32
N VAL A 14 -9.83 1.42 -2.11
CA VAL A 14 -9.37 0.23 -1.39
C VAL A 14 -10.07 0.25 -0.04
N GLU A 15 -10.63 -0.88 0.35
CA GLU A 15 -11.24 -1.05 1.66
C GLU A 15 -10.14 -1.20 2.72
N LEU A 16 -10.22 -0.39 3.77
CA LEU A 16 -9.26 -0.43 4.87
C LEU A 16 -9.72 -1.47 5.90
N PRO A 17 -8.80 -2.25 6.50
CA PRO A 17 -9.14 -3.10 7.62
C PRO A 17 -9.53 -2.25 8.84
N GLU A 18 -10.27 -2.83 9.77
CA GLU A 18 -10.79 -2.11 10.96
C GLU A 18 -9.68 -1.55 11.87
N ASN A 19 -8.49 -2.16 11.85
CA ASN A 19 -7.40 -1.85 12.77
C ASN A 19 -6.37 -0.84 12.23
N VAL A 20 -6.83 0.22 11.56
CA VAL A 20 -5.98 1.27 10.98
C VAL A 20 -5.91 2.52 11.87
N GLU A 21 -4.73 3.11 12.01
CA GLU A 21 -4.54 4.44 12.60
C GLU A 21 -4.75 5.52 11.53
N VAL A 22 -6.01 5.87 11.27
CA VAL A 22 -6.41 6.74 10.14
C VAL A 22 -5.69 8.09 10.15
N GLU A 23 -5.48 8.68 11.33
CA GLU A 23 -4.81 9.99 11.49
C GLU A 23 -3.33 9.96 11.08
N ARG A 24 -2.73 8.77 10.99
CA ARG A 24 -1.31 8.59 10.63
C ARG A 24 -1.10 8.06 9.22
N ILE A 25 -2.15 8.02 8.39
CA ILE A 25 -1.99 7.69 6.97
C ILE A 25 -1.11 8.76 6.31
N ALA A 26 -0.03 8.32 5.67
CA ALA A 26 0.91 9.19 4.97
C ALA A 26 1.04 8.76 3.51
N ALA A 27 1.39 9.71 2.65
CA ALA A 27 1.57 9.48 1.23
C ALA A 27 2.77 10.25 0.70
N GLU A 28 3.47 9.66 -0.25
CA GLU A 28 4.55 10.33 -0.96
C GLU A 28 4.68 9.80 -2.38
N VAL A 29 5.19 10.64 -3.29
CA VAL A 29 5.52 10.22 -4.65
C VAL A 29 7.03 10.23 -4.79
N ARG A 30 7.59 9.09 -5.21
CA ARG A 30 9.04 8.91 -5.46
C ARG A 30 9.22 8.17 -6.78
N ASP A 31 10.07 8.71 -7.66
CA ASP A 31 10.38 8.13 -8.98
C ASP A 31 9.15 7.81 -9.86
N GLY A 32 8.13 8.66 -9.78
CA GLY A 32 6.88 8.48 -10.54
C GLY A 32 5.91 7.44 -9.96
N VAL A 33 6.18 6.93 -8.75
CA VAL A 33 5.33 5.95 -8.04
C VAL A 33 4.72 6.58 -6.79
N LEU A 34 3.43 6.38 -6.57
CA LEU A 34 2.72 6.76 -5.35
C LEU A 34 2.90 5.68 -4.28
N TYR A 35 3.48 6.04 -3.14
CA TYR A 35 3.60 5.22 -1.94
C TYR A 35 2.57 5.69 -0.91
N LEU A 36 1.77 4.75 -0.39
CA LEU A 36 0.81 4.99 0.68
C LEU A 36 1.24 4.18 1.90
N ASN A 37 1.45 4.84 3.03
CA ASN A 37 1.72 4.21 4.32
C ASN A 37 0.45 4.26 5.17
N ILE A 38 -0.12 3.10 5.47
CA ILE A 38 -1.35 2.93 6.24
C ILE A 38 -1.00 2.12 7.49
N PRO A 39 -0.62 2.77 8.59
CA PRO A 39 -0.23 2.09 9.83
C PRO A 39 -1.42 1.41 10.51
N LYS A 40 -1.15 0.28 11.17
CA LYS A 40 -2.12 -0.46 11.99
C LYS A 40 -1.96 -0.09 13.47
N VAL A 41 -3.08 -0.08 14.21
CA VAL A 41 -3.16 0.30 15.66
C VAL A 41 -2.22 -0.52 16.55
N SER A 42 -1.91 -1.75 16.14
CA SER A 42 -0.85 -2.55 16.74
C SER A 42 -0.04 -3.23 15.64
N PRO A 43 1.29 -3.33 15.79
CA PRO A 43 2.06 -4.21 14.94
C PRO A 43 1.64 -5.64 15.28
N SER A 44 0.77 -6.23 14.46
CA SER A 44 0.65 -7.68 14.41
C SER A 44 2.05 -8.20 14.14
N GLY A 45 2.66 -8.90 15.10
CA GLY A 45 3.94 -9.59 14.87
C GLY A 45 3.84 -10.27 13.51
N GLY A 46 4.77 -9.94 12.61
CA GLY A 46 4.64 -10.23 11.17
C GLY A 46 4.18 -11.66 10.92
N LYS A 47 3.42 -11.88 9.85
CA LYS A 47 2.88 -13.21 9.53
C LYS A 47 4.04 -14.21 9.45
N VAL A 48 4.10 -15.13 10.41
CA VAL A 48 5.11 -16.19 10.45
C VAL A 48 4.79 -17.16 9.31
N LEU A 49 5.75 -17.32 8.40
CA LEU A 49 5.67 -18.26 7.29
C LEU A 49 6.74 -19.32 7.51
N SER A 50 6.32 -20.57 7.72
CA SER A 50 7.24 -21.71 7.75
C SER A 50 7.68 -22.04 6.33
N ILE A 51 8.98 -21.96 6.06
CA ILE A 51 9.57 -22.28 4.75
C ILE A 51 10.40 -23.54 4.93
N GLN A 52 10.07 -24.59 4.18
CA GLN A 52 10.90 -25.79 4.05
C GLN A 52 11.74 -25.67 2.78
N VAL A 53 13.05 -25.81 2.91
CA VAL A 53 14.00 -25.80 1.79
C VAL A 53 14.49 -27.23 1.56
N GLN A 54 14.58 -27.65 0.29
CA GLN A 54 15.14 -28.93 -0.13
C GLN A 54 16.64 -28.84 -0.41
#